data_AF-A0A521QPA2-F1
#
_entry.id   AF-A0A521QPA2-F1
#
_cell.length_a   1.000
_cell.length_b   1.000
_cell.length_c   1.000
_cell.angle_alpha   90.00
_cell.angle_beta   90.00
_cell.angle_gamma   90.00
#
_symmetry.space_group_name_H-M   'P 1'
#
loop_
_entity.id
_entity.type
_entity.pdbx_description
1 polymer ?
#
loop_
_entity_poly.entity_id
_entity_poly.type
_entity_poly.pdbx_seq_one_letter_code
_entity_poly.pdbx_strand_id
1 'polypeptide(L)'
;MAWARAGAGYLVEAVADGPTCQKAVIVHVVRRPDGAPVWSDVVLAEWRFPDDAPRDGAAMEKALAQMLVEGLRSITGSEQLPEWKQGEEGALRRGDTVWYAETGVERAAWNALRMAKRPVFTYLQGTESIGVLVLALDGSVTKAGYFVP
;
A
#
# COMPACT_ATOMS: atom_id res chain seq x y z
N MET A 1 4.86 -8.71 8.34
CA MET A 1 6.02 -9.03 7.45
C MET A 1 6.90 -7.79 7.36
N ALA A 2 8.22 -7.95 7.50
CA ALA A 2 9.13 -6.83 7.33
C ALA A 2 9.24 -6.45 5.85
N TRP A 3 9.32 -5.15 5.55
CA TRP A 3 9.71 -4.64 4.24
C TRP A 3 11.21 -4.92 4.01
N ALA A 4 11.58 -6.19 4.06
CA ALA A 4 12.96 -6.65 4.22
C ALA A 4 13.88 -6.19 3.08
N ARG A 5 13.31 -5.90 1.91
CA ARG A 5 14.04 -5.36 0.75
C ARG A 5 14.28 -3.85 0.80
N ALA A 6 13.61 -3.13 1.69
CA ALA A 6 13.81 -1.69 1.88
C ALA A 6 14.75 -1.34 3.03
N GLY A 7 15.06 -2.32 3.86
CA GLY A 7 15.94 -2.19 5.01
C GLY A 7 15.57 -3.21 6.07
N ALA A 8 16.47 -3.43 7.02
CA ALA A 8 16.15 -4.22 8.19
C ALA A 8 15.21 -3.44 9.12
N GLY A 9 14.12 -4.07 9.55
CA GLY A 9 13.38 -3.64 10.74
C GLY A 9 12.15 -2.75 10.55
N TYR A 10 11.74 -2.40 9.32
CA TYR A 10 10.44 -1.75 9.14
C TYR A 10 9.32 -2.75 9.46
N LEU A 11 8.37 -2.32 10.29
CA LEU A 11 7.18 -3.08 10.65
C LEU A 11 6.00 -2.57 9.84
N VAL A 12 5.33 -3.49 9.15
CA VAL A 12 4.00 -3.22 8.57
C VAL A 12 2.98 -4.01 9.36
N GLU A 13 2.00 -3.30 9.89
CA GLU A 13 0.94 -3.85 10.71
C GLU A 13 -0.42 -3.29 10.27
N ALA A 14 -1.46 -4.05 10.57
CA ALA A 14 -2.84 -3.66 10.40
C ALA A 14 -3.57 -4.02 11.70
N VAL A 15 -4.32 -3.07 12.24
CA VAL A 15 -5.13 -3.26 13.44
C VAL A 15 -6.56 -2.84 13.15
N ALA A 16 -7.52 -3.42 13.86
CA ALA A 16 -8.92 -3.05 13.77
C ALA A 16 -9.48 -2.78 15.17
N ASP A 17 -10.30 -1.75 15.30
CA ASP A 17 -10.99 -1.41 16.53
C ASP A 17 -12.44 -1.00 16.25
N GLY A 18 -13.38 -1.48 17.07
CA GLY A 18 -14.78 -1.12 16.97
C GLY A 18 -15.72 -2.09 17.69
N PRO A 19 -17.02 -1.76 17.78
CA PRO A 19 -17.99 -2.53 18.55
C PRO A 19 -18.32 -3.90 17.93
N THR A 20 -18.13 -4.04 16.62
CA THR A 20 -18.22 -5.30 15.87
C THR A 20 -17.19 -5.29 14.75
N CYS A 21 -16.84 -6.46 14.22
CA CYS A 21 -15.92 -6.54 13.08
C CYS A 21 -16.41 -5.78 11.85
N GLN A 22 -17.73 -5.78 11.57
CA GLN A 22 -18.33 -5.00 10.48
C GLN A 22 -18.22 -3.48 10.70
N LYS A 23 -18.28 -3.04 11.97
CA LYS A 23 -18.25 -1.63 12.35
C LYS A 23 -16.89 -1.18 12.89
N ALA A 24 -15.84 -1.95 12.60
CA ALA A 24 -14.49 -1.61 12.97
C ALA A 24 -13.89 -0.56 12.03
N VAL A 25 -12.99 0.25 12.57
CA VAL A 25 -12.04 1.05 11.81
C VAL A 25 -10.75 0.24 11.71
N ILE A 26 -10.25 0.06 10.50
CA ILE A 26 -8.99 -0.62 10.23
C ILE A 26 -7.92 0.45 9.98
N VAL A 27 -6.81 0.33 10.70
CA VAL A 27 -5.64 1.19 10.53
C VAL A 27 -4.47 0.35 10.04
N HIS A 28 -3.92 0.71 8.89
CA HIS A 28 -2.63 0.20 8.42
C HIS A 28 -1.54 1.17 8.84
N VAL A 29 -0.43 0.66 9.36
CA VAL A 29 0.72 1.48 9.76
C VAL A 29 2.01 0.87 9.25
N VAL A 30 2.89 1.74 8.76
CA VAL A 30 4.31 1.42 8.55
C VAL A 30 5.12 2.15 9.61
N ARG A 31 5.91 1.40 10.37
CA ARG A 31 6.84 1.92 11.37
C ARG A 31 8.28 1.67 10.97
N ARG A 32 9.14 2.62 11.30
CA ARG A 32 10.59 2.47 11.25
C ARG A 32 11.08 1.48 12.32
N PRO A 33 12.34 1.03 12.24
CA PRO A 33 12.93 0.13 13.25
C PRO A 33 12.95 0.68 14.67
N ASP A 34 12.89 2.00 14.85
CA ASP A 34 12.79 2.68 16.14
C ASP A 34 11.35 2.71 16.70
N GLY A 35 10.37 2.16 15.98
CA GLY A 35 8.95 2.14 16.34
C GLY A 35 8.17 3.39 15.93
N ALA A 36 8.83 4.41 15.37
CA ALA A 36 8.14 5.63 14.94
C ALA A 36 7.28 5.35 13.70
N PRO A 37 5.99 5.74 13.69
CA PRO A 37 5.15 5.62 12.51
C PRO A 37 5.61 6.62 11.44
N VAL A 38 5.72 6.15 10.19
CA VAL A 38 6.11 6.99 9.04
C VAL A 38 5.07 7.04 7.95
N TRP A 39 4.09 6.15 8.00
CA TRP A 39 2.94 6.17 7.11
C TRP A 39 1.77 5.44 7.77
N SER A 40 0.56 5.89 7.48
CA SER A 40 -0.66 5.21 7.91
C SER A 40 -1.77 5.40 6.89
N ASP A 41 -2.69 4.45 6.85
CA ASP A 41 -3.95 4.53 6.12
C ASP A 41 -5.10 4.03 6.99
N VAL A 42 -6.28 4.58 6.79
CA VAL A 42 -7.47 4.29 7.59
C VAL A 42 -8.62 3.93 6.67
N VAL A 43 -9.23 2.78 6.90
CA VAL A 43 -10.37 2.30 6.14
C VAL A 43 -11.43 1.72 7.05
N LEU A 44 -12.70 1.93 6.73
CA LEU A 44 -13.79 1.30 7.46
C LEU A 44 -13.88 -0.18 7.08
N ALA A 45 -14.10 -1.05 8.06
CA ALA A 45 -14.22 -2.49 7.81
C ALA A 45 -15.35 -2.83 6.83
N GLU A 46 -16.45 -2.07 6.83
CA GLU A 46 -17.56 -2.26 5.87
C GLU A 46 -17.16 -1.97 4.41
N TRP A 47 -16.12 -1.16 4.18
CA TRP A 47 -15.59 -0.92 2.83
C TRP A 47 -14.57 -1.99 2.45
N ARG A 48 -13.86 -2.53 3.45
CA ARG A 48 -12.86 -3.57 3.25
C ARG A 48 -13.49 -4.95 3.05
N PHE A 49 -14.57 -5.22 3.78
CA PHE A 49 -15.32 -6.46 3.77
C PHE A 49 -16.79 -6.17 3.47
N PRO A 50 -17.12 -5.80 2.21
CA PRO A 50 -18.47 -5.38 1.85
C PRO A 50 -19.49 -6.52 1.95
N ASP A 51 -19.07 -7.75 1.65
CA ASP A 51 -19.99 -8.90 1.52
C ASP A 51 -19.99 -9.83 2.75
N ASP A 52 -18.85 -9.98 3.44
CA ASP A 52 -18.72 -10.86 4.62
C ASP A 52 -17.57 -10.39 5.51
N ALA A 53 -17.86 -9.57 6.53
CA ALA A 53 -16.85 -9.24 7.52
C ALA A 53 -16.50 -10.45 8.40
N PRO A 54 -15.24 -10.53 8.88
CA PRO A 54 -14.86 -11.52 9.86
C PRO A 54 -15.84 -11.56 11.04
N ARG A 55 -16.15 -12.76 11.53
CA ARG A 55 -17.23 -12.93 12.54
C ARG A 55 -16.81 -12.56 13.96
N ASP A 56 -15.51 -12.62 14.23
CA ASP A 56 -14.92 -12.37 15.54
C ASP A 56 -13.49 -11.82 15.42
N GLY A 57 -12.91 -11.44 16.56
CA GLY A 57 -11.57 -10.84 16.61
C GLY A 57 -10.46 -11.73 16.06
N ALA A 58 -10.53 -13.05 16.28
CA ALA A 58 -9.50 -13.97 15.77
C ALA A 58 -9.58 -14.11 14.25
N ALA A 59 -10.80 -14.16 13.71
CA ALA A 59 -11.03 -14.12 12.26
C ALA A 59 -10.58 -12.79 11.66
N MET A 60 -10.80 -11.66 12.35
CA MET A 60 -10.36 -10.34 11.92
C MET A 60 -8.83 -10.25 11.88
N GLU A 61 -8.14 -10.67 12.93
CA GLU A 61 -6.67 -10.70 12.97
C GLU A 61 -6.10 -11.52 11.80
N LYS A 62 -6.67 -12.69 11.54
CA LYS A 62 -6.28 -13.53 10.40
C LYS A 62 -6.54 -12.83 9.07
N ALA A 63 -7.70 -12.18 8.91
CA ALA A 63 -8.03 -11.45 7.69
C ALA A 63 -7.07 -10.28 7.44
N LEU A 64 -6.75 -9.50 8.47
CA LEU A 64 -5.78 -8.40 8.38
C LEU A 64 -4.38 -8.89 8.03
N ALA A 65 -3.91 -9.97 8.66
CA ALA A 65 -2.63 -10.58 8.33
C ALA A 65 -2.61 -11.09 6.88
N GLN A 66 -3.69 -11.74 6.44
CA GLN A 66 -3.83 -12.25 5.07
C GLN A 66 -3.82 -11.11 4.04
N MET A 67 -4.49 -9.99 4.31
CA MET A 67 -4.47 -8.81 3.43
C MET A 67 -3.06 -8.24 3.22
N LEU A 68 -2.23 -8.25 4.27
CA LEU A 68 -0.84 -7.83 4.15
C LEU A 68 -0.03 -8.79 3.26
N VAL A 69 -0.36 -10.08 3.23
CA VAL A 69 0.29 -11.08 2.37
C VAL A 69 -0.23 -11.01 0.94
N GLU A 70 -1.55 -10.97 0.76
CA GLU A 70 -2.20 -10.89 -0.55
C GLU A 70 -1.94 -9.57 -1.26
N GLY A 71 -1.66 -8.50 -0.50
CA GLY A 71 -1.24 -7.23 -1.03
C GLY A 71 0.16 -7.24 -1.65
N LEU A 72 0.99 -8.23 -1.29
CA LEU A 72 2.34 -8.34 -1.83
C LEU A 72 2.29 -8.76 -3.30
N ARG A 73 2.92 -7.95 -4.13
CA ARG A 73 3.11 -8.21 -5.55
C ARG A 73 4.59 -8.27 -5.86
N SER A 74 4.93 -8.76 -7.06
CA SER A 74 6.31 -8.93 -7.53
C SER A 74 7.09 -7.62 -7.69
N ILE A 75 6.43 -6.48 -7.46
CA ILE A 75 6.96 -5.14 -7.60
C ILE A 75 7.72 -4.77 -6.33
N THR A 76 9.03 -4.62 -6.48
CA THR A 76 9.95 -4.47 -5.34
C THR A 76 10.87 -3.26 -5.44
N GLY A 77 10.90 -2.59 -6.60
CA GLY A 77 11.66 -1.36 -6.82
C GLY A 77 10.87 -0.33 -7.62
N SER A 78 11.09 0.96 -7.36
CA SER A 78 10.34 2.06 -7.98
C SER A 78 10.64 2.20 -9.47
N GLU A 79 11.76 1.69 -9.96
CA GLU A 79 12.06 1.61 -11.39
C GLU A 79 11.11 0.70 -12.17
N GLN A 80 10.40 -0.18 -11.46
CA GLN A 80 9.39 -1.06 -12.01
C GLN A 80 8.02 -0.37 -12.20
N LEU A 81 7.86 0.88 -11.72
CA LEU A 81 6.69 1.68 -12.05
C LEU A 81 6.64 1.97 -13.56
N PRO A 82 5.45 2.05 -14.19
CA PRO A 82 5.34 2.51 -15.58
C PRO A 82 5.89 3.94 -15.72
N GLU A 83 6.39 4.27 -16.89
CA GLU A 83 6.68 5.66 -17.23
C GLU A 83 5.36 6.42 -17.37
N TRP A 84 5.29 7.64 -16.80
CA TRP A 84 4.18 8.54 -17.06
C TRP A 84 4.56 9.47 -18.22
N LYS A 85 4.03 9.17 -19.40
CA LYS A 85 4.33 9.86 -20.65
C LYS A 85 3.62 11.21 -20.73
N GLN A 86 4.10 12.06 -21.63
CA GLN A 86 3.42 13.32 -21.92
C GLN A 86 2.03 13.05 -22.53
N GLY A 87 1.01 13.75 -22.04
CA GLY A 87 -0.37 13.64 -22.52
C GLY A 87 -1.21 12.57 -21.82
N GLU A 88 -0.64 11.77 -20.90
CA GLU A 88 -1.43 10.89 -20.04
C GLU A 88 -1.95 11.65 -18.81
N GLU A 89 -3.20 11.38 -18.41
CA GLU A 89 -3.87 12.04 -17.27
C GLU A 89 -3.83 11.17 -15.99
N GLY A 90 -2.65 10.66 -15.64
CA GLY A 90 -2.43 9.92 -14.38
C GLY A 90 -2.89 8.45 -14.37
N ALA A 91 -3.67 8.03 -15.37
CA ALA A 91 -3.91 6.61 -15.67
C ALA A 91 -2.83 6.08 -16.63
N LEU A 92 -2.02 5.15 -16.15
CA LEU A 92 -0.85 4.60 -16.84
C LEU A 92 -1.09 3.12 -17.14
N ARG A 93 -0.45 2.57 -18.19
CA ARG A 93 -0.59 1.15 -18.54
C ARG A 93 0.76 0.45 -18.67
N ARG A 94 0.82 -0.79 -18.19
CA ARG A 94 1.92 -1.73 -18.44
C ARG A 94 1.34 -3.13 -18.63
N GLY A 95 1.28 -3.59 -19.88
CA GLY A 95 0.52 -4.80 -20.21
C GLY A 95 -0.96 -4.58 -19.90
N ASP A 96 -1.59 -5.56 -19.24
CA ASP A 96 -3.00 -5.52 -18.85
C ASP A 96 -3.25 -4.73 -17.54
N THR A 97 -2.19 -4.47 -16.78
CA THR A 97 -2.28 -3.76 -15.50
C THR A 97 -2.45 -2.25 -15.70
N VAL A 98 -3.49 -1.69 -15.08
CA VAL A 98 -3.75 -0.24 -15.06
C VAL A 98 -3.27 0.36 -13.74
N TRP A 99 -2.53 1.45 -13.86
CA TRP A 99 -1.91 2.16 -12.76
C TRP A 99 -2.50 3.55 -12.62
N TYR A 100 -2.59 4.01 -11.38
CA TYR A 100 -3.09 5.32 -11.04
C TYR A 100 -2.11 5.99 -10.08
N ALA A 101 -1.64 7.18 -10.44
CA ALA A 101 -0.84 7.98 -9.52
C ALA A 101 -1.69 8.40 -8.31
N GLU A 102 -1.05 8.53 -7.14
CA GLU A 102 -1.71 9.04 -5.94
C GLU A 102 -2.17 10.49 -6.15
N THR A 103 -3.24 10.90 -5.49
CA THR A 103 -3.75 12.27 -5.60
C THR A 103 -2.66 13.27 -5.19
N GLY A 104 -2.38 14.25 -6.06
CA GLY A 104 -1.33 15.24 -5.87
C GLY A 104 0.07 14.80 -6.30
N VAL A 105 0.26 13.56 -6.77
CA VAL A 105 1.50 13.13 -7.42
C VAL A 105 1.45 13.54 -8.90
N GLU A 106 2.33 14.46 -9.27
CA GLU A 106 2.47 14.94 -10.64
C GLU A 106 3.42 14.07 -11.47
N ARG A 107 3.27 14.12 -12.80
CA ARG A 107 4.12 13.38 -13.77
C ARG A 107 5.62 13.50 -13.50
N ALA A 108 6.08 14.71 -13.18
CA ALA A 108 7.49 14.95 -12.89
C ALA A 108 7.95 14.20 -11.62
N ALA A 109 7.15 14.25 -10.56
CA ALA A 109 7.43 13.57 -9.30
C ALA A 109 7.38 12.05 -9.45
N TRP A 110 6.37 11.52 -10.16
CA TRP A 110 6.24 10.11 -10.48
C TRP A 110 7.48 9.58 -11.22
N ASN A 111 7.89 10.25 -12.29
CA ASN A 111 9.05 9.81 -13.06
C ASN A 111 10.36 9.99 -12.29
N ALA A 112 10.47 10.99 -11.40
CA ALA A 112 11.59 11.11 -10.49
C ALA A 112 11.66 9.94 -9.49
N LEU A 113 10.53 9.54 -8.89
CA LEU A 113 10.44 8.35 -8.03
C LEU A 113 10.90 7.10 -8.77
N ARG A 114 10.48 6.93 -10.03
CA ARG A 114 10.89 5.81 -10.87
C ARG A 114 12.40 5.78 -11.11
N MET A 115 13.01 6.93 -11.44
CA MET A 115 14.45 7.02 -11.67
C MET A 115 15.29 6.81 -10.41
N ALA A 116 14.72 7.07 -9.23
CA ALA A 116 15.41 6.94 -7.95
C ALA A 116 15.68 5.49 -7.52
N LYS A 117 15.10 4.48 -8.18
CA LYS A 117 15.34 3.04 -7.94
C LYS A 117 15.24 2.65 -6.47
N ARG A 118 14.15 3.10 -5.84
CA ARG A 118 13.92 2.97 -4.41
C ARG A 118 13.12 1.71 -4.11
N PRO A 119 13.31 1.10 -2.93
CA PRO A 119 12.48 -0.02 -2.50
C PRO A 119 10.99 0.32 -2.52
N VAL A 120 10.18 -0.66 -2.93
CA VAL A 120 8.71 -0.57 -2.98
C VAL A 120 8.07 -1.59 -2.05
N PHE A 121 7.01 -1.17 -1.35
CA PHE A 121 6.10 -2.06 -0.62
C PHE A 121 4.72 -1.98 -1.27
N THR A 122 4.08 -3.13 -1.45
CA THR A 122 2.73 -3.21 -1.99
C THR A 122 1.79 -3.79 -0.94
N TYR A 123 0.58 -3.27 -0.88
CA TYR A 123 -0.45 -3.74 0.04
C TYR A 123 -1.81 -3.69 -0.64
N LEU A 124 -2.72 -4.56 -0.19
CA LEU A 124 -4.09 -4.55 -0.68
C LEU A 124 -4.77 -3.33 -0.05
N GLN A 125 -5.12 -2.32 -0.85
CA GLN A 125 -5.78 -1.09 -0.37
C GLN A 125 -7.30 -1.11 -0.57
N GLY A 126 -7.79 -1.90 -1.53
CA GLY A 126 -9.22 -2.15 -1.79
C GLY A 126 -9.48 -3.64 -1.94
N THR A 127 -10.59 -4.04 -2.58
CA THR A 127 -10.86 -5.46 -2.87
C THR A 127 -9.93 -6.02 -3.96
N GLU A 128 -9.64 -5.21 -4.97
CA GLU A 128 -8.78 -5.61 -6.11
C GLU A 128 -7.61 -4.63 -6.34
N SER A 129 -7.60 -3.51 -5.61
CA SER A 129 -6.59 -2.45 -5.78
C SER A 129 -5.38 -2.67 -4.89
N ILE A 130 -4.19 -2.58 -5.49
CA ILE A 130 -2.90 -2.73 -4.81
C ILE A 130 -2.23 -1.36 -4.67
N GLY A 131 -2.15 -0.87 -3.44
CA GLY A 131 -1.45 0.36 -3.09
C GLY A 131 0.06 0.19 -3.14
N VAL A 132 0.77 1.26 -3.49
CA VAL A 132 2.22 1.25 -3.73
C VAL A 132 2.89 2.31 -2.88
N LEU A 133 3.73 1.87 -1.95
CA LEU A 133 4.55 2.72 -1.09
C LEU A 133 6.02 2.66 -1.55
N VAL A 134 6.71 3.81 -1.51
CA VAL A 134 8.12 3.95 -1.90
C VAL A 134 8.92 4.46 -0.71
N LEU A 135 10.09 3.86 -0.44
CA LEU A 135 11.00 4.31 0.62
C LEU A 135 11.92 5.43 0.13
N ALA A 136 11.81 6.62 0.72
CA ALA A 136 12.73 7.72 0.45
C ALA A 136 14.13 7.47 1.06
N LEU A 137 15.09 8.36 0.77
CA LEU A 137 16.45 8.26 1.32
C LEU A 137 16.53 8.60 2.82
N ASP A 138 15.68 9.52 3.27
CA ASP A 138 15.59 9.97 4.66
C ASP A 138 14.80 9.01 5.57
N GLY A 139 14.33 7.88 5.02
CA GLY A 139 13.50 6.90 5.72
C GLY A 139 12.02 7.26 5.80
N SER A 140 11.58 8.34 5.14
CA SER A 140 10.16 8.62 4.96
C SER A 140 9.54 7.69 3.91
N VAL A 141 8.22 7.54 3.98
CA VAL A 141 7.45 6.67 3.08
C VAL A 141 6.42 7.50 2.34
N THR A 142 6.41 7.37 1.01
CA THR A 142 5.45 8.07 0.14
C THR A 142 4.55 7.05 -0.54
N LYS A 143 3.25 7.29 -0.52
CA LYS A 143 2.32 6.56 -1.39
C LYS A 143 2.44 7.12 -2.80
N ALA A 144 3.00 6.33 -3.72
CA ALA A 144 3.18 6.74 -5.10
C ALA A 144 1.86 6.66 -5.88
N GLY A 145 1.02 5.68 -5.54
CA GLY A 145 -0.25 5.43 -6.20
C GLY A 145 -0.71 4.00 -5.96
N TYR A 146 -1.44 3.46 -6.92
CA TYR A 146 -1.93 2.09 -6.90
C TYR A 146 -2.10 1.51 -8.29
N PHE A 147 -2.36 0.21 -8.36
CA PHE A 147 -2.74 -0.45 -9.61
C PHE A 147 -3.83 -1.49 -9.38
N VAL A 148 -4.51 -1.82 -10.47
CA VAL A 148 -5.43 -2.94 -10.57
C VAL A 148 -4.81 -3.94 -11.55
N PRO A 149 -4.47 -5.16 -11.10
CA PRO A 149 -3.78 -6.16 -11.91
C PRO A 149 -4.61 -6.64 -13.09
#